data_AF-A0A7Y8LYF4-F1
#
_entry.id   AF-A0A7Y8LYF4-F1
#
_cell.length_a   1.000
_cell.length_b   1.000
_cell.length_c   1.000
_cell.angle_alpha   90.00
_cell.angle_beta   90.00
_cell.angle_gamma   90.00
#
_symmetry.space_group_name_H-M   'P 1'
#
loop_
_entity.id
_entity.type
_entity.pdbx_description
1 polymer ?
#
loop_
_entity_poly.entity_id
_entity_poly.type
_entity_poly.pdbx_seq_one_letter_code
_entity_poly.pdbx_strand_id
1 'polypeptide(L)'
;MRLGRMGLGHARIVGFLLLAAMWGPDAWAGVSRLIQERYRRDYGSKALFLRLPVFAERKTILITGQEFRSEADPAGTARFKVGDQIRVTAIDFAGYEIRFRISAISGVGAAEIVYRFDAELQEDFPNSEVFDRAVQATFTEGLKYADIEDAKRGYVEDSFERFVRETAALTSSTREAILKNTATRLPAYQDALRDIENLKRRNQDLADQLAQSRSEARRLENELKTQQSEAGRLRSANASLQEKIDASSLELRRLGEEARSARGVTQGYQRELSNLQQSLNIKVDASRDLGSQIGELAQAMRKIQRENASLSSQNSALTTNVAGLQAASAKLAKKVEDLEASNRQKDETIAILTSKEDSLARQYIELKEVKEKLESVTRSIGSLRTQTKEEKSAGGFRSGTISVLLSNILLGSVAYRLPERLSHNQETAAEAAFVAESIDSVRLSPEQREILKSFGDKLRIEAQLSPSIPALNVKPEGSDAPQEAGERERLSWRWRVLNTGTSDARLLLSIRLVNRNSDRIPLLRHELPVSSANIVRQIRESLQWIPLAVGTLIGFVLFAVVGVFRRFAGRAPSTSVPRHSGPKQL
;
A
#
# COMPACT_ATOMS: atom_id res chain seq x y z
N MET A 1 -87.96 -25.44 -30.09
CA MET A 1 -87.90 -24.01 -30.43
C MET A 1 -87.88 -23.20 -29.13
N ARG A 2 -86.80 -22.45 -28.92
CA ARG A 2 -86.55 -21.27 -28.04
C ARG A 2 -87.06 -21.14 -26.59
N LEU A 3 -86.05 -20.83 -25.76
CA LEU A 3 -85.99 -20.22 -24.42
C LEU A 3 -86.61 -18.82 -24.30
N GLY A 4 -86.90 -18.42 -23.04
CA GLY A 4 -86.82 -17.03 -22.53
C GLY A 4 -86.90 -17.00 -20.98
N ARG A 5 -85.76 -16.94 -20.27
CA ARG A 5 -85.10 -15.77 -19.65
C ARG A 5 -85.81 -15.17 -18.42
N MET A 6 -85.31 -15.55 -17.24
CA MET A 6 -85.45 -14.86 -15.95
C MET A 6 -84.06 -14.42 -15.45
N GLY A 7 -83.99 -13.26 -14.80
CA GLY A 7 -82.95 -12.93 -13.81
C GLY A 7 -81.78 -12.03 -14.28
N LEU A 8 -81.96 -10.71 -14.29
CA LEU A 8 -80.84 -9.75 -14.32
C LEU A 8 -81.04 -8.62 -13.31
N GLY A 9 -81.31 -9.00 -12.05
CA GLY A 9 -81.41 -8.10 -10.89
C GLY A 9 -80.26 -8.25 -9.90
N HIS A 10 -79.15 -8.87 -10.28
CA HIS A 10 -77.98 -9.11 -9.39
C HIS A 10 -76.68 -8.50 -9.91
N ALA A 11 -76.67 -7.91 -11.13
CA ALA A 11 -75.45 -7.46 -11.78
C ALA A 11 -74.86 -6.13 -11.25
N ARG A 12 -75.59 -5.36 -10.44
CA ARG A 12 -75.11 -4.06 -9.91
C ARG A 12 -74.63 -4.11 -8.45
N ILE A 13 -75.10 -5.07 -7.66
CA ILE A 13 -74.59 -5.30 -6.30
C ILE A 13 -73.34 -6.20 -6.35
N VAL A 14 -73.28 -7.15 -7.29
CA VAL A 14 -72.08 -7.95 -7.55
C VAL A 14 -70.94 -7.11 -8.14
N GLY A 15 -71.24 -6.06 -8.93
CA GLY A 15 -70.22 -5.15 -9.46
C GLY A 15 -69.56 -4.24 -8.43
N PHE A 16 -70.29 -3.85 -7.37
CA PHE A 16 -69.72 -3.05 -6.26
C PHE A 16 -69.02 -3.92 -5.21
N LEU A 17 -69.47 -5.17 -5.01
CA LEU A 17 -68.72 -6.17 -4.24
C LEU A 17 -67.45 -6.65 -4.96
N LEU A 18 -67.43 -6.68 -6.30
CA LEU A 18 -66.21 -6.96 -7.08
C LEU A 18 -65.22 -5.79 -7.11
N LEU A 19 -65.69 -4.53 -7.02
CA LEU A 19 -64.79 -3.37 -6.91
C LEU A 19 -64.29 -3.12 -5.47
N ALA A 20 -65.07 -3.49 -4.45
CA ALA A 20 -64.60 -3.51 -3.06
C ALA A 20 -63.66 -4.70 -2.77
N ALA A 21 -63.71 -5.77 -3.58
CA ALA A 21 -62.75 -6.88 -3.55
C ALA A 21 -61.44 -6.59 -4.32
N MET A 22 -61.34 -5.47 -5.08
CA MET A 22 -60.10 -5.06 -5.74
C MET A 22 -59.20 -4.15 -4.88
N TRP A 23 -59.64 -3.78 -3.67
CA TRP A 23 -58.78 -3.27 -2.60
C TRP A 23 -58.73 -4.31 -1.49
N GLY A 24 -58.08 -5.45 -1.76
CA GLY A 24 -57.78 -6.44 -0.73
C GLY A 24 -56.85 -5.81 0.32
N PRO A 25 -57.26 -5.70 1.60
CA PRO A 25 -56.29 -5.56 2.66
C PRO A 25 -55.60 -6.93 2.81
N ASP A 26 -54.27 -6.90 2.78
CA ASP A 26 -53.39 -7.89 3.40
C ASP A 26 -53.85 -9.35 3.30
N ALA A 27 -53.61 -9.96 2.14
CA ALA A 27 -53.46 -11.41 2.09
C ALA A 27 -52.52 -11.81 3.22
N TRP A 28 -52.96 -12.73 4.08
CA TRP A 28 -52.18 -13.33 5.15
C TRP A 28 -50.76 -13.64 4.66
N ALA A 29 -49.82 -12.76 5.01
CA ALA A 29 -48.45 -12.82 4.53
C ALA A 29 -47.62 -13.89 5.26
N GLY A 30 -48.29 -14.72 6.07
CA GLY A 30 -47.69 -15.73 6.94
C GLY A 30 -46.96 -15.14 8.15
N VAL A 31 -46.30 -13.97 8.03
CA VAL A 31 -45.49 -13.33 9.07
C VAL A 31 -46.18 -12.09 9.68
N SER A 32 -45.97 -11.81 10.98
CA SER A 32 -46.51 -10.62 11.64
C SER A 32 -46.08 -9.29 10.98
N ARG A 33 -46.96 -8.27 11.00
CA ARG A 33 -46.69 -6.96 10.39
C ARG A 33 -45.45 -6.27 10.95
N LEU A 34 -45.19 -6.45 12.24
CA LEU A 34 -44.04 -5.86 12.93
C LEU A 34 -42.72 -6.38 12.36
N ILE A 35 -42.64 -7.67 12.06
CA ILE A 35 -41.47 -8.29 11.44
C ILE A 35 -41.32 -7.83 9.98
N GLN A 36 -42.41 -7.74 9.23
CA GLN A 36 -42.37 -7.24 7.86
C GLN A 36 -41.88 -5.78 7.78
N GLU A 37 -42.37 -4.91 8.67
CA GLU A 37 -41.95 -3.52 8.76
C GLU A 37 -40.48 -3.38 9.18
N ARG A 38 -40.00 -4.26 10.08
CA ARG A 38 -38.58 -4.33 10.43
C ARG A 38 -37.72 -4.59 9.20
N TYR A 39 -37.99 -5.64 8.42
CA TYR A 39 -37.21 -5.94 7.22
C TYR A 39 -37.32 -4.86 6.14
N ARG A 40 -38.51 -4.26 5.97
CA ARG A 40 -38.69 -3.12 5.05
C ARG A 40 -37.89 -1.89 5.48
N ARG A 41 -37.76 -1.63 6.78
CA ARG A 41 -36.93 -0.54 7.32
C ARG A 41 -35.44 -0.86 7.20
N ASP A 42 -35.06 -2.10 7.48
CA ASP A 42 -33.67 -2.53 7.54
C ASP A 42 -33.05 -2.69 6.15
N TYR A 43 -33.84 -2.98 5.12
CA TYR A 43 -33.30 -3.21 3.76
C TYR A 43 -33.94 -2.33 2.68
N GLY A 44 -35.14 -1.80 2.89
CA GLY A 44 -35.85 -1.00 1.89
C GLY A 44 -35.10 0.28 1.51
N SER A 45 -34.96 0.52 0.20
CA SER A 45 -34.25 1.66 -0.39
C SER A 45 -32.78 1.82 0.02
N LYS A 46 -32.18 0.85 0.73
CA LYS A 46 -30.76 0.85 1.05
C LYS A 46 -29.93 0.41 -0.15
N ALA A 47 -28.74 1.01 -0.27
CA ALA A 47 -27.70 0.57 -1.18
C ALA A 47 -26.92 -0.58 -0.53
N LEU A 48 -26.87 -1.73 -1.20
CA LEU A 48 -26.18 -2.94 -0.75
C LEU A 48 -25.26 -3.44 -1.86
N PHE A 49 -24.28 -4.25 -1.51
CA PHE A 49 -23.47 -4.97 -2.50
C PHE A 49 -23.86 -6.43 -2.56
N LEU A 50 -23.90 -6.99 -3.76
CA LEU A 50 -24.18 -8.41 -3.97
C LEU A 50 -22.97 -9.28 -3.64
N ARG A 51 -23.17 -10.33 -2.86
CA ARG A 51 -22.17 -11.38 -2.59
C ARG A 51 -22.32 -12.60 -3.50
N LEU A 52 -23.44 -12.67 -4.22
CA LEU A 52 -23.77 -13.75 -5.15
C LEU A 52 -24.08 -13.13 -6.53
N PRO A 53 -23.65 -13.76 -7.62
CA PRO A 53 -24.04 -13.31 -8.96
C PRO A 53 -25.52 -13.61 -9.23
N VAL A 54 -26.16 -12.73 -10.01
CA VAL A 54 -27.54 -12.90 -10.46
C VAL A 54 -27.56 -12.97 -11.98
N PHE A 55 -27.87 -14.16 -12.51
CA PHE A 55 -27.82 -14.43 -13.95
C PHE A 55 -29.15 -14.17 -14.68
N ALA A 56 -30.28 -14.22 -13.96
CA ALA A 56 -31.61 -14.11 -14.53
C ALA A 56 -32.43 -12.98 -13.89
N GLU A 57 -33.67 -12.78 -14.36
CA GLU A 57 -34.65 -11.88 -13.73
C GLU A 57 -35.04 -12.34 -12.33
N ARG A 58 -34.89 -13.63 -12.04
CA ARG A 58 -35.22 -14.24 -10.76
C ARG A 58 -34.08 -15.15 -10.33
N LYS A 59 -33.64 -15.04 -9.08
CA LYS A 59 -32.70 -15.95 -8.42
C LYS A 59 -33.35 -16.53 -7.18
N THR A 60 -33.38 -17.86 -7.07
CA THR A 60 -33.99 -18.55 -5.94
C THR A 60 -32.92 -19.04 -4.96
N ILE A 61 -33.16 -18.81 -3.67
CA ILE A 61 -32.40 -19.34 -2.54
C ILE A 61 -33.36 -20.20 -1.73
N LEU A 62 -33.07 -21.49 -1.65
CA LEU A 62 -33.86 -22.46 -0.91
C LEU A 62 -33.40 -22.46 0.55
N ILE A 63 -34.34 -22.33 1.48
CA ILE A 63 -34.12 -22.43 2.92
C ILE A 63 -34.82 -23.69 3.40
N THR A 64 -34.06 -24.61 3.98
CA THR A 64 -34.56 -25.91 4.46
C THR A 64 -34.01 -26.19 5.85
N GLY A 65 -34.89 -26.24 6.84
CA GLY A 65 -34.49 -26.30 8.25
C GLY A 65 -33.48 -25.20 8.63
N GLN A 66 -32.25 -25.59 9.00
CA GLN A 66 -31.19 -24.67 9.41
C GLN A 66 -30.17 -24.30 8.32
N GLU A 67 -30.33 -24.82 7.11
CA GLU A 67 -29.42 -24.59 5.99
C GLU A 67 -30.10 -23.78 4.88
N PHE A 68 -29.30 -23.06 4.11
CA PHE A 68 -29.76 -22.43 2.87
C PHE A 68 -28.85 -22.85 1.70
N ARG A 69 -29.45 -23.00 0.52
CA ARG A 69 -28.76 -23.38 -0.71
C ARG A 69 -29.19 -22.45 -1.83
N SER A 70 -28.22 -21.88 -2.53
CA SER A 70 -28.46 -21.16 -3.78
C SER A 70 -28.65 -22.17 -4.91
N GLU A 71 -29.65 -21.94 -5.77
CA GLU A 71 -29.85 -22.75 -6.97
C GLU A 71 -28.61 -22.68 -7.89
N ALA A 72 -28.34 -23.75 -8.66
CA ALA A 72 -27.20 -23.78 -9.57
C ALA A 72 -27.27 -22.62 -10.57
N ASP A 73 -26.14 -21.99 -10.84
CA ASP A 73 -26.08 -20.85 -11.74
C ASP A 73 -26.19 -21.32 -13.20
N PRO A 74 -27.10 -20.74 -14.01
CA PRO A 74 -27.18 -21.08 -15.42
C PRO A 74 -25.93 -20.60 -16.17
N ALA A 75 -25.52 -21.33 -17.20
CA ALA A 75 -24.40 -20.91 -18.05
C ALA A 75 -24.74 -19.62 -18.82
N GLY A 76 -24.03 -18.52 -18.54
CA GLY A 76 -24.26 -17.23 -19.21
C GLY A 76 -23.59 -16.04 -18.51
N THR A 77 -23.81 -14.83 -19.04
CA THR A 77 -23.30 -13.59 -18.44
C THR A 77 -24.21 -13.14 -17.31
N ALA A 78 -23.65 -12.91 -16.12
CA ALA A 78 -24.41 -12.41 -14.98
C ALA A 78 -24.95 -10.99 -15.25
N ARG A 79 -26.23 -10.76 -14.95
CA ARG A 79 -26.86 -9.42 -14.98
C ARG A 79 -26.37 -8.55 -13.84
N PHE A 80 -26.11 -9.16 -12.69
CA PHE A 80 -25.38 -8.54 -11.58
C PHE A 80 -24.24 -9.44 -11.13
N LYS A 81 -23.05 -8.86 -10.99
CA LYS A 81 -21.82 -9.54 -10.56
C LYS A 81 -21.63 -9.42 -9.04
N VAL A 82 -20.78 -10.28 -8.50
CA VAL A 82 -20.34 -10.17 -7.11
C VAL A 82 -19.58 -8.85 -6.91
N GLY A 83 -20.04 -8.04 -5.96
CA GLY A 83 -19.54 -6.70 -5.68
C GLY A 83 -20.27 -5.58 -6.42
N ASP A 84 -21.30 -5.87 -7.22
CA ASP A 84 -22.13 -4.82 -7.83
C ASP A 84 -23.00 -4.14 -6.78
N GLN A 85 -23.11 -2.81 -6.89
CA GLN A 85 -23.95 -2.00 -6.01
C GLN A 85 -25.39 -1.98 -6.50
N ILE A 86 -26.30 -2.44 -5.65
CA ILE A 86 -27.73 -2.55 -5.92
C ILE A 86 -28.55 -1.81 -4.87
N ARG A 87 -29.79 -1.50 -5.20
CA ARG A 87 -30.79 -0.96 -4.27
C ARG A 87 -31.97 -1.92 -4.17
N VAL A 88 -32.39 -2.23 -2.94
CA VAL A 88 -33.63 -2.99 -2.72
C VAL A 88 -34.81 -2.03 -2.89
N THR A 89 -35.67 -2.29 -3.87
CA THR A 89 -36.81 -1.44 -4.21
C THR A 89 -38.10 -1.87 -3.53
N ALA A 90 -38.30 -3.17 -3.30
CA ALA A 90 -39.47 -3.72 -2.62
C ALA A 90 -39.16 -5.05 -1.92
N ILE A 91 -39.91 -5.34 -0.85
CA ILE A 91 -39.87 -6.60 -0.11
C ILE A 91 -41.30 -7.10 0.09
N ASP A 92 -41.58 -8.27 -0.47
CA ASP A 92 -42.89 -8.93 -0.45
C ASP A 92 -42.81 -10.26 0.31
N PHE A 93 -43.77 -10.51 1.20
CA PHE A 93 -43.91 -11.75 1.98
C PHE A 93 -45.18 -12.48 1.51
N ALA A 94 -45.06 -13.73 1.06
CA ALA A 94 -46.20 -14.48 0.56
C ALA A 94 -46.02 -15.99 0.71
N GLY A 95 -46.91 -16.66 1.45
CA GLY A 95 -46.98 -18.12 1.55
C GLY A 95 -45.66 -18.73 2.03
N TYR A 96 -44.89 -19.30 1.10
CA TYR A 96 -43.61 -19.98 1.34
C TYR A 96 -42.39 -19.15 0.89
N GLU A 97 -42.58 -17.89 0.49
CA GLU A 97 -41.54 -17.11 -0.15
C GLU A 97 -41.44 -15.67 0.41
N ILE A 98 -40.20 -15.19 0.54
CA ILE A 98 -39.87 -13.79 0.76
C ILE A 98 -39.10 -13.28 -0.46
N ARG A 99 -39.55 -12.18 -1.05
CA ARG A 99 -39.05 -11.69 -2.34
C ARG A 99 -38.46 -10.30 -2.22
N PHE A 100 -37.22 -10.15 -2.66
CA PHE A 100 -36.47 -8.90 -2.67
C PHE A 100 -36.34 -8.43 -4.12
N ARG A 101 -36.98 -7.32 -4.47
CA ARG A 101 -36.77 -6.67 -5.76
C ARG A 101 -35.56 -5.77 -5.66
N ILE A 102 -34.60 -5.97 -6.56
CA ILE A 102 -33.34 -5.23 -6.60
C ILE A 102 -33.17 -4.52 -7.93
N SER A 103 -32.55 -3.34 -7.90
CA SER A 103 -32.23 -2.55 -9.10
C SER A 103 -30.78 -2.07 -9.05
N ALA A 104 -30.13 -1.97 -10.20
CA ALA A 104 -28.82 -1.32 -10.30
C ALA A 104 -28.89 0.14 -9.81
N ILE A 105 -27.90 0.60 -9.04
CA ILE A 105 -27.78 2.02 -8.68
C ILE A 105 -27.24 2.83 -9.87
N SER A 106 -26.34 2.22 -10.62
CA SER A 106 -25.68 2.79 -11.79
C SER A 106 -25.86 1.83 -12.97
N GLY A 107 -26.93 1.98 -13.76
CA GLY A 107 -27.18 1.13 -14.93
C GLY A 107 -28.65 0.77 -15.15
N VAL A 108 -28.92 -0.08 -16.14
CA VAL A 108 -30.25 -0.62 -16.46
C VAL A 108 -30.28 -2.09 -16.07
N GLY A 109 -31.12 -2.45 -15.10
CA GLY A 109 -31.30 -3.83 -14.68
C GLY A 109 -32.11 -3.91 -13.40
N ALA A 110 -33.13 -4.77 -13.41
CA ALA A 110 -33.88 -5.18 -12.23
C ALA A 110 -33.89 -6.71 -12.15
N ALA A 111 -33.82 -7.24 -10.94
CA ALA A 111 -33.95 -8.66 -10.67
C ALA A 111 -34.67 -8.88 -9.34
N GLU A 112 -35.13 -10.11 -9.15
CA GLU A 112 -35.82 -10.55 -7.95
C GLU A 112 -35.03 -11.68 -7.28
N ILE A 113 -34.70 -11.50 -6.01
CA ILE A 113 -34.11 -12.56 -5.18
C ILE A 113 -35.23 -13.15 -4.33
N VAL A 114 -35.49 -14.44 -4.51
CA VAL A 114 -36.57 -15.16 -3.85
C VAL A 114 -35.99 -16.14 -2.86
N TYR A 115 -36.31 -15.95 -1.59
CA TYR A 115 -36.01 -16.88 -0.52
C TYR A 115 -37.23 -17.79 -0.33
N ARG A 116 -37.08 -19.06 -0.69
CA ARG A 116 -38.17 -20.05 -0.65
C ARG A 116 -37.96 -21.03 0.50
N PHE A 117 -38.97 -21.17 1.34
CA PHE A 117 -38.98 -22.02 2.52
C PHE A 117 -39.62 -23.38 2.23
N ASP A 118 -39.27 -24.38 3.04
CA ASP A 118 -39.83 -25.73 3.04
C ASP A 118 -41.21 -25.81 3.73
N ALA A 119 -41.54 -24.83 4.57
CA ALA A 119 -42.83 -24.67 5.24
C ALA A 119 -43.42 -23.26 5.02
N GLU A 120 -44.74 -23.11 5.23
CA GLU A 120 -45.39 -21.80 5.17
C GLU A 120 -44.80 -20.85 6.22
N LEU A 121 -44.71 -19.58 5.84
CA LEU A 121 -44.33 -18.52 6.75
C LEU A 121 -45.33 -18.45 7.91
N GLN A 122 -44.83 -18.49 9.14
CA GLN A 122 -45.62 -18.43 10.37
C GLN A 122 -45.49 -17.06 11.03
N GLU A 123 -46.48 -16.69 11.86
CA GLU A 123 -46.63 -15.33 12.37
C GLU A 123 -45.41 -14.87 13.19
N ASP A 124 -44.85 -15.78 13.97
CA ASP A 124 -43.66 -15.59 14.81
C ASP A 124 -42.33 -15.78 14.04
N PHE A 125 -42.39 -16.23 12.78
CA PHE A 125 -41.26 -16.45 11.87
C PHE A 125 -40.05 -17.16 12.53
N PRO A 126 -40.20 -18.43 12.96
CA PRO A 126 -39.17 -19.17 13.70
C PRO A 126 -37.87 -19.36 12.90
N ASN A 127 -37.93 -19.31 11.57
CA ASN A 127 -36.77 -19.43 10.67
C ASN A 127 -36.05 -18.08 10.42
N SER A 128 -36.36 -17.03 11.18
CA SER A 128 -35.79 -15.68 11.02
C SER A 128 -34.27 -15.64 11.07
N GLU A 129 -33.63 -16.39 11.98
CA GLU A 129 -32.17 -16.43 12.07
C GLU A 129 -31.50 -17.07 10.84
N VAL A 130 -32.11 -18.12 10.27
CA VAL A 130 -31.60 -18.79 9.07
C VAL A 130 -31.78 -17.88 7.85
N PHE A 131 -32.92 -17.19 7.80
CA PHE A 131 -33.20 -16.17 6.79
C PHE A 131 -32.23 -14.99 6.88
N ASP A 132 -31.95 -14.46 8.07
CA ASP A 132 -30.99 -13.37 8.28
C ASP A 132 -29.58 -13.77 7.79
N ARG A 133 -29.15 -15.01 8.07
CA ARG A 133 -27.89 -15.55 7.55
C ARG A 133 -27.91 -15.66 6.01
N ALA A 134 -29.01 -16.09 5.41
CA ALA A 134 -29.15 -16.15 3.96
C ALA A 134 -29.13 -14.74 3.32
N VAL A 135 -29.74 -13.75 3.97
CA VAL A 135 -29.72 -12.34 3.54
C VAL A 135 -28.30 -11.76 3.65
N GLN A 136 -27.56 -12.02 4.73
CA GLN A 136 -26.16 -11.61 4.91
C GLN A 136 -25.19 -12.34 3.97
N ALA A 137 -25.52 -13.56 3.55
CA ALA A 137 -24.77 -14.28 2.52
C ALA A 137 -25.06 -13.75 1.11
N THR A 138 -26.17 -13.03 0.93
CA THR A 138 -26.58 -12.44 -0.36
C THR A 138 -26.16 -10.98 -0.50
N PHE A 139 -26.23 -10.21 0.58
CA PHE A 139 -25.98 -8.77 0.61
C PHE A 139 -24.94 -8.39 1.66
N THR A 140 -24.21 -7.30 1.43
CA THR A 140 -23.40 -6.62 2.47
C THR A 140 -23.70 -5.13 2.51
N GLU A 141 -23.69 -4.56 3.72
CA GLU A 141 -24.02 -3.14 4.01
C GLU A 141 -22.78 -2.21 3.89
N GLY A 142 -21.58 -2.74 3.62
CA GLY A 142 -20.31 -2.00 3.75
C GLY A 142 -19.67 -1.51 2.44
N LEU A 143 -19.13 -0.28 2.47
CA LEU A 143 -18.35 0.41 1.43
C LEU A 143 -16.83 0.12 1.48
N LYS A 144 -16.37 -0.90 2.21
CA LYS A 144 -14.94 -1.17 2.34
C LYS A 144 -14.48 -2.07 1.18
N TYR A 145 -13.46 -1.62 0.46
CA TYR A 145 -12.83 -2.42 -0.61
C TYR A 145 -12.39 -3.81 -0.13
N ALA A 146 -11.94 -3.92 1.13
CA ALA A 146 -11.60 -5.20 1.75
C ALA A 146 -12.79 -6.16 1.80
N ASP A 147 -13.98 -5.70 2.20
CA ASP A 147 -15.18 -6.55 2.29
C ASP A 147 -15.63 -7.05 0.90
N ILE A 148 -15.40 -6.27 -0.15
CA ILE A 148 -15.69 -6.64 -1.55
C ILE A 148 -14.68 -7.68 -2.04
N GLU A 149 -13.39 -7.51 -1.75
CA GLU A 149 -12.35 -8.48 -2.10
C GLU A 149 -12.53 -9.80 -1.34
N ASP A 150 -12.87 -9.74 -0.06
CA ASP A 150 -13.16 -10.91 0.77
C ASP A 150 -14.42 -11.64 0.30
N ALA A 151 -15.47 -10.91 -0.12
CA ALA A 151 -16.66 -11.54 -0.72
C ALA A 151 -16.35 -12.23 -2.06
N LYS A 152 -15.54 -11.60 -2.92
CA LYS A 152 -15.09 -12.22 -4.18
C LYS A 152 -14.21 -13.44 -3.91
N ARG A 153 -13.29 -13.35 -2.96
CA ARG A 153 -12.41 -14.45 -2.54
C ARG A 153 -13.22 -15.62 -2.00
N GLY A 154 -14.11 -15.35 -1.04
CA GLY A 154 -14.98 -16.37 -0.45
C GLY A 154 -15.87 -17.05 -1.50
N TYR A 155 -16.46 -16.30 -2.44
CA TYR A 155 -17.25 -16.90 -3.53
C TYR A 155 -16.42 -17.83 -4.43
N VAL A 156 -15.19 -17.42 -4.78
CA VAL A 156 -14.28 -18.24 -5.61
C VAL A 156 -13.84 -19.49 -4.86
N GLU A 157 -13.49 -19.37 -3.58
CA GLU A 157 -13.13 -20.50 -2.71
C GLU A 157 -14.30 -21.48 -2.58
N ASP A 158 -15.51 -21.00 -2.31
CA ASP A 158 -16.72 -21.83 -2.19
C ASP A 158 -17.11 -22.50 -3.52
N SER A 159 -16.93 -21.80 -4.63
CA SER A 159 -17.19 -22.34 -5.98
C SER A 159 -16.17 -23.41 -6.34
N PHE A 160 -14.90 -23.18 -6.00
CA PHE A 160 -13.82 -24.15 -6.20
C PHE A 160 -14.01 -25.39 -5.32
N GLU A 161 -14.35 -25.23 -4.04
CA GLU A 161 -14.63 -26.34 -3.14
C GLU A 161 -15.89 -27.13 -3.55
N ARG A 162 -16.91 -26.46 -4.11
CA ARG A 162 -18.05 -27.14 -4.73
C ARG A 162 -17.61 -27.94 -5.96
N PHE A 163 -16.84 -27.33 -6.86
CA PHE A 163 -16.30 -28.02 -8.04
C PHE A 163 -15.43 -29.24 -7.67
N VAL A 164 -14.56 -29.11 -6.67
CA VAL A 164 -13.72 -30.21 -6.20
C VAL A 164 -14.57 -31.33 -5.59
N ARG A 165 -15.60 -31.00 -4.80
CA ARG A 165 -16.53 -32.00 -4.24
C ARG A 165 -17.37 -32.69 -5.31
N GLU A 166 -17.92 -31.95 -6.26
CA GLU A 166 -18.71 -32.49 -7.37
C GLU A 166 -17.85 -33.36 -8.29
N THR A 167 -16.64 -32.91 -8.62
CA THR A 167 -15.70 -33.67 -9.45
C THR A 167 -15.23 -34.92 -8.70
N ALA A 168 -14.98 -34.85 -7.40
CA ALA A 168 -14.65 -36.01 -6.57
C ALA A 168 -15.78 -37.04 -6.56
N ALA A 169 -17.02 -36.58 -6.42
CA ALA A 169 -18.21 -37.44 -6.46
C ALA A 169 -18.41 -38.08 -7.85
N LEU A 170 -18.17 -37.33 -8.93
CA LEU A 170 -18.32 -37.81 -10.32
C LEU A 170 -17.20 -38.75 -10.76
N THR A 171 -15.97 -38.51 -10.31
CA THR A 171 -14.78 -39.27 -10.75
C THR A 171 -14.35 -40.37 -9.78
N SER A 172 -15.05 -40.54 -8.65
CA SER A 172 -14.65 -41.44 -7.55
C SER A 172 -13.18 -41.24 -7.13
N SER A 173 -12.67 -40.01 -7.26
CA SER A 173 -11.29 -39.65 -6.98
C SER A 173 -11.18 -38.91 -5.65
N THR A 174 -10.00 -38.92 -5.03
CA THR A 174 -9.77 -38.21 -3.77
C THR A 174 -9.55 -36.72 -4.03
N ARG A 175 -9.96 -35.89 -3.06
CA ARG A 175 -9.77 -34.42 -3.07
C ARG A 175 -8.35 -34.04 -3.46
N GLU A 176 -7.36 -34.71 -2.88
CA GLU A 176 -5.93 -34.46 -3.10
C GLU A 176 -5.49 -34.77 -4.54
N ALA A 177 -6.04 -35.81 -5.17
CA ALA A 177 -5.72 -36.16 -6.55
C ALA A 177 -6.26 -35.12 -7.53
N ILE A 178 -7.46 -34.59 -7.29
CA ILE A 178 -8.06 -33.52 -8.08
C ILE A 178 -7.27 -32.22 -7.89
N LEU A 179 -6.96 -31.85 -6.64
CA LEU A 179 -6.16 -30.65 -6.33
C LEU A 179 -4.78 -30.70 -6.98
N LYS A 180 -4.10 -31.86 -6.95
CA LYS A 180 -2.77 -32.02 -7.59
C LYS A 180 -2.83 -31.91 -9.12
N ASN A 181 -3.91 -32.39 -9.73
CA ASN A 181 -4.11 -32.32 -11.19
C ASN A 181 -4.55 -30.91 -11.64
N THR A 182 -5.38 -30.22 -10.86
CA THR A 182 -5.79 -28.85 -11.16
C THR A 182 -4.68 -27.84 -10.86
N ALA A 183 -3.94 -28.01 -9.76
CA ALA A 183 -2.80 -27.16 -9.41
C ALA A 183 -1.73 -27.15 -10.50
N THR A 184 -1.39 -28.31 -11.07
CA THR A 184 -0.40 -28.41 -12.15
C THR A 184 -0.84 -27.74 -13.47
N ARG A 185 -2.13 -27.43 -13.63
CA ARG A 185 -2.66 -26.72 -14.81
C ARG A 185 -2.80 -25.22 -14.61
N LEU A 186 -2.59 -24.70 -13.40
CA LEU A 186 -2.65 -23.26 -13.11
C LEU A 186 -1.32 -22.59 -13.45
N PRO A 187 -1.29 -21.58 -14.34
CA PRO A 187 -0.05 -20.90 -14.74
C PRO A 187 0.71 -20.31 -13.54
N ALA A 188 -0.01 -19.66 -12.61
CA ALA A 188 0.58 -19.07 -11.41
C ALA A 188 1.27 -20.09 -10.49
N TYR A 189 0.78 -21.33 -10.44
CA TYR A 189 1.42 -22.40 -9.67
C TYR A 189 2.69 -22.92 -10.38
N GLN A 190 2.68 -22.99 -11.71
CA GLN A 190 3.88 -23.34 -12.48
C GLN A 190 4.97 -22.26 -12.36
N ASP A 191 4.59 -20.99 -12.36
CA ASP A 191 5.52 -19.88 -12.15
C ASP A 191 6.11 -19.91 -10.73
N ALA A 192 5.27 -20.15 -9.71
CA ALA A 192 5.76 -20.33 -8.34
C ALA A 192 6.73 -21.52 -8.20
N LEU A 193 6.48 -22.64 -8.90
CA LEU A 193 7.41 -23.77 -8.93
C LEU A 193 8.75 -23.42 -9.60
N ARG A 194 8.71 -22.67 -10.71
CA ARG A 194 9.93 -22.17 -11.37
C ARG A 194 10.72 -21.23 -10.45
N ASP A 195 10.03 -20.35 -9.73
CA ASP A 195 10.67 -19.45 -8.77
C ASP A 195 11.30 -20.21 -7.60
N ILE A 196 10.63 -21.24 -7.08
CA ILE A 196 11.19 -22.13 -6.05
C ILE A 196 12.46 -22.81 -6.58
N GLU A 197 12.44 -23.30 -7.82
CA GLU A 197 13.62 -23.94 -8.42
C GLU A 197 14.77 -22.95 -8.65
N ASN A 198 14.46 -21.73 -9.11
CA ASN A 198 15.42 -20.65 -9.27
C ASN A 198 16.05 -20.24 -7.93
N LEU A 199 15.23 -20.12 -6.87
CA LEU A 199 15.70 -19.82 -5.52
C LEU A 199 16.57 -20.96 -4.97
N LYS A 200 16.21 -22.21 -5.24
CA LYS A 200 17.02 -23.37 -4.86
C LYS A 200 18.40 -23.35 -5.53
N ARG A 201 18.47 -23.06 -6.84
CA ARG A 201 19.74 -22.91 -7.57
C ARG A 201 20.58 -21.76 -7.01
N ARG A 202 19.98 -20.59 -6.77
CA ARG A 202 20.67 -19.45 -6.15
C ARG A 202 21.22 -19.77 -4.76
N ASN A 203 20.46 -20.49 -3.93
CA ASN A 203 20.93 -20.93 -2.61
C ASN A 203 22.09 -21.92 -2.73
N GLN A 204 22.08 -22.79 -3.73
CA GLN A 204 23.18 -23.72 -3.99
C GLN A 204 24.44 -22.98 -4.45
N ASP A 205 24.31 -22.04 -5.40
CA ASP A 205 25.42 -21.19 -5.86
C ASP A 205 26.05 -20.39 -4.70
N LEU A 206 25.21 -19.82 -3.82
CA LEU A 206 25.69 -19.11 -2.62
C LEU A 206 26.39 -20.05 -1.63
N ALA A 207 25.91 -21.28 -1.46
CA ALA A 207 26.56 -22.28 -0.62
C ALA A 207 27.94 -22.67 -1.17
N ASP A 208 28.05 -22.81 -2.49
CA ASP A 208 29.32 -23.11 -3.17
C ASP A 208 30.30 -21.93 -3.06
N GLN A 209 29.84 -20.69 -3.23
CA GLN A 209 30.65 -19.48 -2.99
C GLN A 209 31.15 -19.39 -1.55
N LEU A 210 30.29 -19.71 -0.57
CA LEU A 210 30.68 -19.72 0.84
C LEU A 210 31.73 -20.81 1.12
N ALA A 211 31.57 -21.99 0.53
CA ALA A 211 32.54 -23.07 0.64
C ALA A 211 33.90 -22.68 0.03
N GLN A 212 33.88 -22.05 -1.15
CA GLN A 212 35.07 -21.53 -1.81
C GLN A 212 35.76 -20.47 -0.95
N SER A 213 35.02 -19.47 -0.46
CA SER A 213 35.57 -18.41 0.39
C SER A 213 36.19 -18.96 1.68
N ARG A 214 35.56 -19.96 2.31
CA ARG A 214 36.13 -20.66 3.48
C ARG A 214 37.42 -21.41 3.13
N SER A 215 37.50 -22.01 1.96
CA SER A 215 38.71 -22.70 1.50
C SER A 215 39.86 -21.72 1.24
N GLU A 216 39.57 -20.57 0.65
CA GLU A 216 40.52 -19.50 0.41
C GLU A 216 41.01 -18.87 1.72
N ALA A 217 40.11 -18.65 2.68
CA ALA A 217 40.48 -18.19 4.02
C ALA A 217 41.44 -19.15 4.73
N ARG A 218 41.17 -20.46 4.67
CA ARG A 218 42.09 -21.48 5.23
C ARG A 218 43.44 -21.50 4.53
N ARG A 219 43.45 -21.32 3.20
CA ARG A 219 44.69 -21.23 2.42
C ARG A 219 45.52 -20.02 2.84
N LEU A 220 44.89 -18.85 2.94
CA LEU A 220 45.55 -17.62 3.38
C LEU A 220 46.08 -17.74 4.82
N GLU A 221 45.32 -18.37 5.72
CA GLU A 221 45.76 -18.62 7.10
C GLU A 221 47.01 -19.53 7.15
N ASN A 222 47.05 -20.57 6.31
CA ASN A 222 48.21 -21.44 6.18
C ASN A 222 49.41 -20.70 5.60
N GLU A 223 49.21 -19.89 4.55
CA GLU A 223 50.26 -19.04 3.98
C GLU A 223 50.83 -18.07 5.03
N LEU A 224 49.98 -17.45 5.85
CA LEU A 224 50.41 -16.57 6.94
C LEU A 224 51.24 -17.31 8.01
N LYS A 225 50.83 -18.52 8.41
CA LYS A 225 51.63 -19.38 9.32
C LYS A 225 52.99 -19.72 8.72
N THR A 226 53.05 -20.05 7.43
CA THR A 226 54.34 -20.34 6.76
C THR A 226 55.24 -19.12 6.74
N GLN A 227 54.71 -17.94 6.40
CA GLN A 227 55.48 -16.69 6.40
C GLN A 227 55.96 -16.31 7.81
N GLN A 228 55.14 -16.52 8.84
CA GLN A 228 55.53 -16.26 10.22
C GLN A 228 56.67 -17.19 10.66
N SER A 229 56.65 -18.46 10.24
CA SER A 229 57.73 -19.40 10.50
C SER A 229 59.02 -19.03 9.75
N GLU A 230 58.90 -18.55 8.50
CA GLU A 230 60.03 -18.11 7.68
C GLU A 230 60.66 -16.84 8.24
N ALA A 231 59.84 -15.88 8.68
CA ALA A 231 60.29 -14.70 9.40
C ALA A 231 61.03 -15.06 10.71
N GLY A 232 60.54 -16.06 11.45
CA GLY A 232 61.23 -16.60 12.63
C GLY A 232 62.60 -17.17 12.28
N ARG A 233 62.69 -17.97 11.21
CA ARG A 233 63.96 -18.54 10.72
C ARG A 233 64.93 -17.44 10.29
N LEU A 234 64.48 -16.46 9.50
CA LEU A 234 65.31 -15.35 9.06
C LEU A 234 65.81 -14.49 10.22
N ARG A 235 64.98 -14.23 11.24
CA ARG A 235 65.42 -13.54 12.46
C ARG A 235 66.51 -14.31 13.19
N SER A 236 66.36 -15.63 13.34
CA SER A 236 67.38 -16.47 13.97
C SER A 236 68.68 -16.52 13.16
N ALA A 237 68.59 -16.59 11.83
CA ALA A 237 69.74 -16.54 10.94
C ALA A 237 70.48 -15.19 11.04
N ASN A 238 69.74 -14.08 11.05
CA ASN A 238 70.32 -12.75 11.25
C ASN A 238 71.02 -12.61 12.61
N ALA A 239 70.40 -13.10 13.69
CA ALA A 239 71.03 -13.09 15.01
C ALA A 239 72.36 -13.88 14.99
N SER A 240 72.38 -15.05 14.36
CA SER A 240 73.61 -15.86 14.24
C SER A 240 74.69 -15.19 13.37
N LEU A 241 74.30 -14.47 12.32
CA LEU A 241 75.24 -13.72 11.48
C LEU A 241 75.80 -12.52 12.24
N GLN A 242 74.97 -11.82 13.01
CA GLN A 242 75.41 -10.72 13.86
C GLN A 242 76.43 -11.19 14.89
N GLU A 243 76.18 -12.33 15.55
CA GLU A 243 77.11 -12.93 16.50
C GLU A 243 78.45 -13.30 15.85
N LYS A 244 78.42 -13.84 14.62
CA LYS A 244 79.65 -14.11 13.85
C LYS A 244 80.40 -12.83 13.46
N ILE A 245 79.68 -11.77 13.09
CA ILE A 245 80.28 -10.46 12.79
C ILE A 245 80.98 -9.93 14.03
N ASP A 246 80.32 -9.96 15.18
CA ASP A 246 80.88 -9.49 16.45
C ASP A 246 82.12 -10.32 16.85
N ALA A 247 82.05 -11.64 16.75
CA ALA A 247 83.19 -12.54 17.00
C ALA A 247 84.38 -12.25 16.07
N SER A 248 84.13 -12.10 14.76
CA SER A 248 85.17 -11.79 13.78
C SER A 248 85.77 -10.39 14.00
N SER A 249 84.97 -9.42 14.45
CA SER A 249 85.46 -8.07 14.78
C SER A 249 86.40 -8.10 15.98
N LEU A 250 86.12 -8.98 16.95
CA LEU A 250 86.96 -9.21 18.13
C LEU A 250 88.28 -9.88 17.73
N GLU A 251 88.21 -10.88 16.85
CA GLU A 251 89.38 -11.56 16.31
C GLU A 251 90.27 -10.61 15.47
N LEU A 252 89.67 -9.76 14.64
CA LEU A 252 90.39 -8.71 13.89
C LEU A 252 91.08 -7.71 14.82
N ARG A 253 90.44 -7.31 15.93
CA ARG A 253 91.07 -6.44 16.93
C ARG A 253 92.29 -7.13 17.56
N ARG A 254 92.14 -8.39 17.96
CA ARG A 254 93.21 -9.20 18.54
C ARG A 254 94.37 -9.38 17.57
N LEU A 255 94.11 -9.77 16.33
CA LEU A 255 95.14 -9.90 15.28
C LEU A 255 95.80 -8.54 14.98
N GLY A 256 95.04 -7.45 15.02
CA GLY A 256 95.58 -6.10 14.89
C GLY A 256 96.55 -5.74 16.03
N GLU A 257 96.26 -6.15 17.26
CA GLU A 257 97.15 -6.02 18.41
C GLU A 257 98.40 -6.91 18.28
N GLU A 258 98.24 -8.17 17.90
CA GLU A 258 99.35 -9.10 17.66
C GLU A 258 100.27 -8.58 16.53
N ALA A 259 99.72 -8.03 15.45
CA ALA A 259 100.49 -7.43 14.36
C ALA A 259 101.24 -6.15 14.79
N ARG A 260 100.63 -5.31 15.65
CA ARG A 260 101.32 -4.14 16.24
C ARG A 260 102.45 -4.57 17.17
N SER A 261 102.21 -5.58 18.01
CA SER A 261 103.22 -6.17 18.90
C SER A 261 104.38 -6.76 18.08
N ALA A 262 104.07 -7.58 17.08
CA ALA A 262 105.04 -8.17 16.18
C ALA A 262 105.86 -7.11 15.43
N ARG A 263 105.24 -6.04 14.93
CA ARG A 263 105.99 -4.89 14.35
C ARG A 263 106.91 -4.22 15.35
N GLY A 264 106.49 -4.06 16.60
CA GLY A 264 107.34 -3.54 17.67
C GLY A 264 108.56 -4.44 17.91
N VAL A 265 108.35 -5.76 17.92
CA VAL A 265 109.41 -6.77 18.06
C VAL A 265 110.34 -6.77 16.84
N THR A 266 109.81 -6.71 15.61
CA THR A 266 110.62 -6.63 14.38
C THR A 266 111.46 -5.36 14.32
N GLN A 267 110.94 -4.21 14.78
CA GLN A 267 111.73 -2.98 14.91
C GLN A 267 112.85 -3.12 15.96
N GLY A 268 112.60 -3.89 17.04
CA GLY A 268 113.64 -4.30 17.99
C GLY A 268 114.72 -5.14 17.31
N TYR A 269 114.33 -6.20 16.61
CA TYR A 269 115.26 -7.06 15.86
C TYR A 269 116.01 -6.32 14.76
N GLN A 270 115.43 -5.31 14.12
CA GLN A 270 116.11 -4.52 13.09
C GLN A 270 117.20 -3.60 13.69
N ARG A 271 116.99 -3.12 14.93
CA ARG A 271 118.05 -2.42 15.70
C ARG A 271 119.13 -3.39 16.16
N GLU A 272 118.75 -4.59 16.60
CA GLU A 272 119.72 -5.64 16.94
C GLU A 272 120.49 -6.11 15.72
N LEU A 273 119.84 -6.24 14.56
CA LEU A 273 120.47 -6.57 13.28
C LEU A 273 121.38 -5.44 12.80
N SER A 274 121.04 -4.15 12.94
CA SER A 274 122.00 -3.10 12.59
C SER A 274 123.23 -3.14 13.50
N ASN A 275 123.04 -3.45 14.79
CA ASN A 275 124.14 -3.64 15.74
C ASN A 275 124.96 -4.90 15.42
N LEU A 276 124.32 -5.99 14.99
CA LEU A 276 124.97 -7.25 14.59
C LEU A 276 125.67 -7.15 13.22
N GLN A 277 125.10 -6.41 12.27
CA GLN A 277 125.64 -6.16 10.94
C GLN A 277 126.90 -5.28 11.01
N GLN A 278 127.02 -4.46 12.06
CA GLN A 278 128.26 -3.78 12.44
C GLN A 278 129.31 -4.74 13.05
N SER A 279 128.87 -5.86 13.61
CA SER A 279 129.74 -6.83 14.32
C SER A 279 130.19 -8.05 13.49
N LEU A 280 129.49 -8.37 12.39
CA LEU A 280 129.68 -9.62 11.65
C LEU A 280 130.03 -9.37 10.18
N ASN A 281 131.18 -8.75 9.95
CA ASN A 281 131.89 -8.82 8.68
C ASN A 281 132.68 -10.15 8.60
N ILE A 282 132.02 -11.31 8.62
CA ILE A 282 132.68 -12.61 8.40
C ILE A 282 131.80 -13.52 7.52
N LYS A 283 132.37 -13.89 6.37
CA LYS A 283 131.91 -14.86 5.36
C LYS A 283 131.70 -16.25 5.94
N VAL A 284 130.64 -16.96 5.52
CA VAL A 284 130.57 -18.44 5.50
C VAL A 284 129.75 -18.93 4.29
N ASP A 285 130.19 -20.07 3.74
CA ASP A 285 129.94 -20.71 2.44
C ASP A 285 128.49 -21.03 2.00
N ALA A 286 128.17 -20.73 0.73
CA ALA A 286 126.84 -20.81 0.11
C ALA A 286 126.54 -22.13 -0.65
N SER A 287 127.42 -23.14 -0.59
CA SER A 287 127.39 -24.23 -1.59
C SER A 287 126.65 -25.50 -1.16
N ARG A 288 126.23 -25.62 0.11
CA ARG A 288 125.53 -26.82 0.64
C ARG A 288 124.05 -26.61 0.94
N ASP A 289 123.57 -25.35 0.84
CA ASP A 289 122.22 -24.92 1.25
C ASP A 289 121.24 -24.67 0.08
N LEU A 290 121.73 -24.58 -1.16
CA LEU A 290 120.87 -24.39 -2.33
C LEU A 290 120.00 -25.62 -2.65
N GLY A 291 120.48 -26.83 -2.34
CA GLY A 291 119.73 -28.07 -2.59
C GLY A 291 118.54 -28.26 -1.64
N SER A 292 118.71 -27.93 -0.36
CA SER A 292 117.62 -27.88 0.64
C SER A 292 116.61 -26.80 0.28
N GLN A 293 117.08 -25.60 -0.08
CA GLN A 293 116.22 -24.48 -0.47
C GLN A 293 115.37 -24.80 -1.72
N ILE A 294 115.91 -25.51 -2.72
CA ILE A 294 115.14 -25.94 -3.89
C ILE A 294 114.07 -26.99 -3.51
N GLY A 295 114.38 -27.90 -2.58
CA GLY A 295 113.42 -28.89 -2.07
C GLY A 295 112.27 -28.25 -1.28
N GLU A 296 112.59 -27.29 -0.43
CA GLU A 296 111.61 -26.49 0.33
C GLU A 296 110.76 -25.61 -0.59
N LEU A 297 111.38 -24.99 -1.61
CA LEU A 297 110.67 -24.21 -2.63
C LEU A 297 109.68 -25.08 -3.43
N ALA A 298 110.07 -26.30 -3.79
CA ALA A 298 109.20 -27.24 -4.48
C ALA A 298 108.01 -27.68 -3.60
N GLN A 299 108.23 -27.89 -2.30
CA GLN A 299 107.13 -28.15 -1.35
C GLN A 299 106.22 -26.94 -1.17
N ALA A 300 106.79 -25.73 -1.05
CA ALA A 300 106.04 -24.48 -0.96
C ALA A 300 105.18 -24.25 -2.21
N MET A 301 105.72 -24.51 -3.41
CA MET A 301 104.97 -24.43 -4.67
C MET A 301 103.78 -25.39 -4.67
N ARG A 302 103.98 -26.65 -4.26
CA ARG A 302 102.87 -27.63 -4.19
C ARG A 302 101.82 -27.23 -3.17
N LYS A 303 102.22 -26.64 -2.03
CA LYS A 303 101.30 -26.13 -1.02
C LYS A 303 100.48 -24.96 -1.57
N ILE A 304 101.13 -23.97 -2.18
CA ILE A 304 100.48 -22.83 -2.82
C ILE A 304 99.52 -23.30 -3.92
N GLN A 305 99.90 -24.30 -4.72
CA GLN A 305 99.06 -24.82 -5.79
C GLN A 305 97.77 -25.49 -5.26
N ARG A 306 97.87 -26.22 -4.13
CA ARG A 306 96.68 -26.77 -3.43
C ARG A 306 95.82 -25.68 -2.81
N GLU A 307 96.44 -24.70 -2.17
CA GLU A 307 95.72 -23.55 -1.58
C GLU A 307 94.99 -22.75 -2.67
N ASN A 308 95.61 -22.55 -3.83
CA ASN A 308 95.00 -21.85 -4.95
C ASN A 308 93.82 -22.63 -5.55
N ALA A 309 93.92 -23.97 -5.64
CA ALA A 309 92.80 -24.82 -6.04
C ALA A 309 91.63 -24.76 -5.03
N SER A 310 91.93 -24.74 -3.73
CA SER A 310 90.95 -24.57 -2.66
C SER A 310 90.25 -23.21 -2.72
N LEU A 311 91.01 -22.13 -2.89
CA LEU A 311 90.48 -20.77 -3.03
C LEU A 311 89.62 -20.61 -4.29
N SER A 312 90.01 -21.24 -5.41
CA SER A 312 89.21 -21.26 -6.64
C SER A 312 87.86 -21.94 -6.44
N SER A 313 87.83 -23.08 -5.72
CA SER A 313 86.62 -23.79 -5.31
C SER A 313 85.73 -22.91 -4.40
N GLN A 314 86.32 -22.22 -3.43
CA GLN A 314 85.57 -21.30 -2.56
C GLN A 314 84.98 -20.12 -3.33
N ASN A 315 85.72 -19.55 -4.29
CA ASN A 315 85.24 -18.47 -5.13
C ASN A 315 84.06 -18.91 -6.02
N SER A 316 84.08 -20.11 -6.59
CA SER A 316 82.96 -20.59 -7.39
C SER A 316 81.71 -20.85 -6.52
N ALA A 317 81.88 -21.39 -5.31
CA ALA A 317 80.78 -21.57 -4.36
C ALA A 317 80.17 -20.22 -3.92
N LEU A 318 81.01 -19.23 -3.61
CA LEU A 318 80.56 -17.87 -3.25
C LEU A 318 79.82 -17.20 -4.40
N THR A 319 80.33 -17.31 -5.63
CA THR A 319 79.67 -16.75 -6.82
C THR A 319 78.28 -17.34 -7.01
N THR A 320 78.15 -18.65 -6.81
CA THR A 320 76.87 -19.37 -6.89
C THR A 320 75.90 -18.92 -5.80
N ASN A 321 76.38 -18.74 -4.57
CA ASN A 321 75.57 -18.24 -3.46
C ASN A 321 75.09 -16.79 -3.69
N VAL A 322 75.96 -15.92 -4.22
CA VAL A 322 75.59 -14.53 -4.57
C VAL A 322 74.50 -14.52 -5.64
N ALA A 323 74.63 -15.34 -6.69
CA ALA A 323 73.60 -15.47 -7.72
C ALA A 323 72.27 -15.99 -7.15
N GLY A 324 72.31 -16.97 -6.24
CA GLY A 324 71.13 -17.49 -5.54
C GLY A 324 70.43 -16.43 -4.67
N LEU A 325 71.21 -15.63 -3.93
CA LEU A 325 70.69 -14.53 -3.12
C LEU A 325 70.09 -13.41 -3.99
N GLN A 326 70.70 -13.07 -5.11
CA GLN A 326 70.15 -12.11 -6.06
C GLN A 326 68.80 -12.59 -6.63
N ALA A 327 68.69 -13.86 -7.02
CA ALA A 327 67.44 -14.43 -7.51
C ALA A 327 66.34 -14.46 -6.42
N ALA A 328 66.69 -14.79 -5.17
CA ALA A 328 65.77 -14.74 -4.04
C ALA A 328 65.29 -13.31 -3.76
N SER A 329 66.21 -12.33 -3.79
CA SER A 329 65.88 -10.92 -3.62
C SER A 329 64.93 -10.40 -4.70
N ALA A 330 65.16 -10.75 -5.96
CA ALA A 330 64.26 -10.38 -7.06
C ALA A 330 62.86 -10.98 -6.90
N LYS A 331 62.77 -12.23 -6.42
CA LYS A 331 61.49 -12.90 -6.15
C LYS A 331 60.74 -12.26 -4.97
N LEU A 332 61.47 -11.86 -3.92
CA LEU A 332 60.93 -11.14 -2.78
C LEU A 332 60.42 -9.75 -3.19
N ALA A 333 61.19 -9.01 -3.97
CA ALA A 333 60.77 -7.70 -4.49
C ALA A 333 59.46 -7.79 -5.27
N LYS A 334 59.34 -8.78 -6.15
CA LYS A 334 58.10 -9.03 -6.90
C LYS A 334 56.91 -9.37 -6.00
N LYS A 335 57.12 -10.19 -4.96
CA LYS A 335 56.07 -10.48 -3.97
C LYS A 335 55.62 -9.24 -3.20
N VAL A 336 56.54 -8.33 -2.88
CA VAL A 336 56.19 -7.06 -2.21
C VAL A 336 55.32 -6.21 -3.14
N GLU A 337 55.68 -6.10 -4.42
CA GLU A 337 54.88 -5.38 -5.42
C GLU A 337 53.47 -5.97 -5.58
N ASP A 338 53.35 -7.30 -5.67
CA ASP A 338 52.06 -7.99 -5.75
C ASP A 338 51.20 -7.75 -4.49
N LEU A 339 51.82 -7.74 -3.30
CA LEU A 339 51.14 -7.47 -2.03
C LEU A 339 50.69 -6.01 -1.92
N GLU A 340 51.52 -5.07 -2.35
CA GLU A 340 51.16 -3.65 -2.40
C GLU A 340 49.97 -3.41 -3.34
N ALA A 341 49.96 -4.05 -4.51
CA ALA A 341 48.84 -3.98 -5.44
C ALA A 341 47.56 -4.56 -4.82
N SER A 342 47.65 -5.71 -4.14
CA SER A 342 46.51 -6.31 -3.45
C SER A 342 45.97 -5.45 -2.31
N ASN A 343 46.86 -4.81 -1.54
CA ASN A 343 46.44 -3.89 -0.48
C ASN A 343 45.72 -2.66 -1.04
N ARG A 344 46.23 -2.05 -2.13
CA ARG A 344 45.54 -0.93 -2.79
C ARG A 344 44.12 -1.31 -3.24
N GLN A 345 43.95 -2.50 -3.82
CA GLN A 345 42.63 -2.99 -4.24
C GLN A 345 41.68 -3.19 -3.04
N LYS A 346 42.19 -3.64 -1.89
CA LYS A 346 41.40 -3.77 -0.66
C LYS A 346 41.00 -2.41 -0.11
N ASP A 347 41.92 -1.44 -0.09
CA ASP A 347 41.65 -0.08 0.37
C ASP A 347 40.57 0.60 -0.50
N GLU A 348 40.63 0.42 -1.82
CA GLU A 348 39.57 0.88 -2.75
C GLU A 348 38.23 0.21 -2.46
N THR A 349 38.22 -1.09 -2.20
CA THR A 349 37.00 -1.83 -1.86
C THR A 349 36.39 -1.34 -0.55
N ILE A 350 37.23 -1.09 0.47
CA ILE A 350 36.80 -0.52 1.75
C ILE A 350 36.19 0.87 1.52
N ALA A 351 36.85 1.75 0.76
CA ALA A 351 36.32 3.09 0.47
C ALA A 351 34.94 3.04 -0.22
N ILE A 352 34.75 2.12 -1.18
CA ILE A 352 33.45 1.92 -1.84
C ILE A 352 32.41 1.43 -0.84
N LEU A 353 32.73 0.44 0.00
CA LEU A 353 31.79 -0.10 0.99
C LEU A 353 31.39 0.96 2.02
N THR A 354 32.34 1.74 2.54
CA THR A 354 32.07 2.85 3.46
C THR A 354 31.16 3.90 2.82
N SER A 355 31.40 4.27 1.55
CA SER A 355 30.52 5.23 0.85
C SER A 355 29.08 4.72 0.67
N LYS A 356 28.91 3.41 0.48
CA LYS A 356 27.59 2.77 0.39
C LYS A 356 26.90 2.72 1.74
N GLU A 357 27.65 2.45 2.81
CA GLU A 357 27.14 2.48 4.18
C GLU A 357 26.67 3.90 4.56
N ASP A 358 27.45 4.94 4.24
CA ASP A 358 27.06 6.33 4.45
C ASP A 358 25.79 6.70 3.65
N SER A 359 25.68 6.22 2.41
CA SER A 359 24.49 6.42 1.58
C SER A 359 23.25 5.75 2.19
N LEU A 360 23.38 4.51 2.65
CA LEU A 360 22.31 3.78 3.32
C LEU A 360 21.90 4.43 4.64
N ALA A 361 22.86 4.93 5.43
CA ALA A 361 22.59 5.65 6.67
C ALA A 361 21.79 6.93 6.41
N ARG A 362 22.15 7.69 5.35
CA ARG A 362 21.39 8.88 4.92
C ARG A 362 19.97 8.51 4.48
N GLN A 363 19.82 7.46 3.67
CA GLN A 363 18.50 6.97 3.24
C GLN A 363 17.64 6.53 4.42
N TYR A 364 18.23 5.89 5.44
CA TYR A 364 17.51 5.48 6.64
C TYR A 364 17.01 6.69 7.44
N ILE A 365 17.83 7.73 7.61
CA ILE A 365 17.42 8.97 8.29
C ILE A 365 16.28 9.65 7.52
N GLU A 366 16.40 9.76 6.20
CA GLU A 366 15.35 10.34 5.35
C GLU A 366 14.03 9.54 5.46
N LEU A 367 14.11 8.21 5.39
CA LEU A 367 12.93 7.35 5.53
C LEU A 367 12.29 7.48 6.92
N LYS A 368 13.11 7.60 7.97
CA LYS A 368 12.64 7.84 9.34
C LYS A 368 11.92 9.18 9.46
N GLU A 369 12.48 10.25 8.90
CA GLU A 369 11.82 11.56 8.88
C GLU A 369 10.49 11.54 8.11
N VAL A 370 10.44 10.89 6.95
CA VAL A 370 9.20 10.72 6.17
C VAL A 370 8.16 9.94 6.96
N LYS A 371 8.57 8.86 7.64
CA LYS A 371 7.69 8.07 8.51
C LYS A 371 7.13 8.92 9.65
N GLU A 372 7.97 9.68 10.36
CA GLU A 372 7.54 10.56 11.44
C GLU A 372 6.56 11.65 10.95
N LYS A 373 6.80 12.23 9.77
CA LYS A 373 5.87 13.18 9.13
C LYS A 373 4.52 12.52 8.82
N LEU A 374 4.51 11.32 8.22
CA LEU A 374 3.29 10.59 7.89
C LEU A 374 2.50 10.19 9.14
N GLU A 375 3.18 9.73 10.20
CA GLU A 375 2.53 9.44 11.47
C GLU A 375 1.92 10.70 12.10
N SER A 376 2.64 11.82 12.08
CA SER A 376 2.14 13.12 12.57
C SER A 376 0.89 13.57 11.80
N VAL A 377 0.90 13.49 10.48
CA VAL A 377 -0.26 13.80 9.63
C VAL A 377 -1.42 12.84 9.91
N THR A 378 -1.16 11.54 10.05
CA THR A 378 -2.20 10.54 10.33
C THR A 378 -2.85 10.76 11.68
N ARG A 379 -2.06 11.04 12.73
CA ARG A 379 -2.57 11.40 14.07
C ARG A 379 -3.40 12.68 14.00
N SER A 380 -2.92 13.68 13.27
CA SER A 380 -3.64 14.94 13.06
C SER A 380 -5.00 14.72 12.39
N ILE A 381 -5.04 13.96 11.29
CA ILE A 381 -6.30 13.62 10.58
C ILE A 381 -7.25 12.84 11.48
N GLY A 382 -6.77 11.83 12.20
CA GLY A 382 -7.60 11.02 13.09
C GLY A 382 -8.16 11.80 14.28
N SER A 383 -7.44 12.82 14.72
CA SER A 383 -7.84 13.69 15.83
C SER A 383 -8.75 14.84 15.40
N LEU A 384 -8.71 15.28 14.15
CA LEU A 384 -9.54 16.39 13.66
C LEU A 384 -10.92 15.88 13.26
N ARG A 385 -11.95 16.54 13.77
CA ARG A 385 -13.36 16.27 13.45
C ARG A 385 -14.04 17.54 13.02
N THR A 386 -14.93 17.44 12.05
CA THR A 386 -15.79 18.56 11.66
C THR A 386 -17.25 18.22 11.96
N GLN A 387 -17.97 19.18 12.49
CA GLN A 387 -19.40 19.03 12.81
C GLN A 387 -20.18 20.19 12.20
N THR A 388 -21.12 19.86 11.32
CA THR A 388 -22.05 20.86 10.76
C THR A 388 -23.01 21.30 11.84
N LYS A 389 -22.99 22.60 12.18
CA LYS A 389 -23.84 23.19 13.23
C LYS A 389 -25.13 23.76 12.65
N GLU A 390 -25.05 24.32 11.44
CA GLU A 390 -26.18 24.99 10.80
C GLU A 390 -25.99 25.00 9.29
N GLU A 391 -27.05 24.67 8.54
CA GLU A 391 -27.12 24.85 7.09
C GLU A 391 -28.46 25.51 6.76
N LYS A 392 -28.39 26.63 6.05
CA LYS A 392 -29.55 27.44 5.67
C LYS A 392 -29.46 27.76 4.19
N SER A 393 -30.57 27.57 3.47
CA SER A 393 -30.77 28.12 2.13
C SER A 393 -31.70 29.32 2.23
N ALA A 394 -31.22 30.49 1.82
CA ALA A 394 -31.99 31.72 1.81
C ALA A 394 -31.51 32.67 0.70
N GLY A 395 -32.45 33.25 -0.04
CA GLY A 395 -32.14 34.28 -1.05
C GLY A 395 -31.27 33.82 -2.22
N GLY A 396 -31.33 32.54 -2.60
CA GLY A 396 -30.50 31.98 -3.69
C GLY A 396 -29.06 31.65 -3.28
N PHE A 397 -28.73 31.76 -1.99
CA PHE A 397 -27.46 31.34 -1.42
C PHE A 397 -27.66 30.22 -0.41
N ARG A 398 -26.67 29.34 -0.36
CA ARG A 398 -26.52 28.35 0.68
C ARG A 398 -25.42 28.80 1.63
N SER A 399 -25.78 29.00 2.88
CA SER A 399 -24.87 29.37 3.95
C SER A 399 -24.85 28.30 5.03
N GLY A 400 -23.69 28.03 5.59
CA GLY A 400 -23.58 27.09 6.70
C GLY A 400 -22.41 27.41 7.61
N THR A 401 -22.50 26.89 8.83
CA THR A 401 -21.43 26.97 9.84
C THR A 401 -21.00 25.58 10.25
N ILE A 402 -19.70 25.32 10.15
CA ILE A 402 -19.08 24.04 10.47
C ILE A 402 -18.05 24.28 11.57
N SER A 403 -18.17 23.56 12.67
CA SER A 403 -17.21 23.61 13.77
C SER A 403 -16.06 22.66 13.48
N VAL A 404 -14.83 23.10 13.69
CA VAL A 404 -13.60 22.30 13.57
C VAL A 404 -13.13 21.97 14.97
N LEU A 405 -13.07 20.67 15.30
CA LEU A 405 -12.71 20.17 16.61
C LEU A 405 -11.42 19.34 16.55
N LEU A 406 -10.56 19.51 17.56
CA LEU A 406 -9.50 18.58 17.88
C LEU A 406 -10.02 17.61 18.96
N SER A 407 -10.36 16.41 18.54
CA SER A 407 -11.10 15.41 19.32
C SER A 407 -12.44 15.97 19.79
N ASN A 408 -12.45 16.66 20.93
CA ASN A 408 -13.63 17.26 21.56
C ASN A 408 -13.46 18.77 21.84
N ILE A 409 -12.36 19.39 21.40
CA ILE A 409 -12.03 20.79 21.70
C ILE A 409 -12.22 21.62 20.45
N LEU A 410 -12.99 22.71 20.55
CA LEU A 410 -13.24 23.61 19.44
C LEU A 410 -11.96 24.38 19.09
N LEU A 411 -11.44 24.16 17.88
CA LEU A 411 -10.33 24.94 17.33
C LEU A 411 -10.83 26.22 16.64
N GLY A 412 -12.03 26.17 16.09
CA GLY A 412 -12.62 27.29 15.37
C GLY A 412 -13.87 26.89 14.60
N SER A 413 -14.43 27.85 13.87
CA SER A 413 -15.60 27.63 13.03
C SER A 413 -15.40 28.18 11.62
N VAL A 414 -15.83 27.40 10.64
CA VAL A 414 -15.90 27.78 9.23
C VAL A 414 -17.33 28.23 8.94
N ALA A 415 -17.51 29.47 8.54
CA ALA A 415 -18.75 29.95 7.94
C ALA A 415 -18.56 30.06 6.42
N TYR A 416 -19.49 29.54 5.64
CA TYR A 416 -19.47 29.68 4.17
C TYR A 416 -20.79 30.27 3.66
N ARG A 417 -20.70 30.96 2.53
CA ARG A 417 -21.84 31.49 1.77
C ARG A 417 -21.56 31.29 0.28
N LEU A 418 -22.26 30.34 -0.32
CA LEU A 418 -22.06 29.93 -1.70
C LEU A 418 -23.36 30.12 -2.51
N PRO A 419 -23.28 30.43 -3.80
CA PRO A 419 -24.48 30.57 -4.64
C PRO A 419 -25.12 29.19 -4.85
N GLU A 420 -26.44 29.11 -4.67
CA GLU A 420 -27.22 27.89 -4.92
C GLU A 420 -27.82 27.89 -6.33
N ARG A 421 -28.09 29.09 -6.88
CA ARG A 421 -28.63 29.27 -8.23
C ARG A 421 -27.83 30.33 -8.98
N LEU A 422 -27.44 30.01 -10.21
CA LEU A 422 -26.75 30.94 -11.10
C LEU A 422 -27.34 30.84 -12.51
N SER A 423 -27.79 31.97 -13.03
CA SER A 423 -28.25 32.06 -14.43
C SER A 423 -27.05 32.03 -15.39
N HIS A 424 -27.31 31.73 -16.65
CA HIS A 424 -26.27 31.77 -17.68
C HIS A 424 -25.65 33.18 -17.77
N ASN A 425 -24.31 33.23 -17.79
CA ASN A 425 -23.51 34.46 -17.82
C ASN A 425 -23.72 35.41 -16.62
N GLN A 426 -24.22 34.87 -15.50
CA GLN A 426 -24.35 35.60 -14.24
C GLN A 426 -23.10 35.37 -13.38
N GLU A 427 -22.56 36.45 -12.83
CA GLU A 427 -21.44 36.44 -11.87
C GLU A 427 -21.98 36.69 -10.46
N THR A 428 -21.48 35.95 -9.47
CA THR A 428 -21.87 36.15 -8.06
C THR A 428 -20.70 35.86 -7.13
N ALA A 429 -20.64 36.60 -6.02
CA ALA A 429 -19.61 36.42 -5.00
C ALA A 429 -19.91 35.19 -4.12
N ALA A 430 -18.89 34.38 -3.89
CA ALA A 430 -18.84 33.28 -2.94
C ALA A 430 -17.85 33.64 -1.84
N GLU A 431 -18.20 33.35 -0.58
CA GLU A 431 -17.37 33.73 0.57
C GLU A 431 -17.21 32.56 1.53
N ALA A 432 -16.03 32.43 2.12
CA ALA A 432 -15.78 31.57 3.26
C ALA A 432 -14.98 32.34 4.31
N ALA A 433 -15.26 32.10 5.58
CA ALA A 433 -14.52 32.67 6.68
C ALA A 433 -14.22 31.61 7.72
N PHE A 434 -13.00 31.63 8.26
CA PHE A 434 -12.61 30.82 9.40
C PHE A 434 -12.39 31.75 10.60
N VAL A 435 -13.00 31.42 11.74
CA VAL A 435 -12.79 32.12 13.00
C VAL A 435 -12.11 31.16 13.95
N ALA A 436 -10.88 31.48 14.36
CA ALA A 436 -10.14 30.70 15.34
C ALA A 436 -10.70 30.93 16.74
N GLU A 437 -10.85 29.87 17.53
CA GLU A 437 -11.23 29.96 18.93
C GLU A 437 -9.96 30.13 19.80
N SER A 438 -10.09 30.71 21.00
CA SER A 438 -9.00 30.74 21.97
C SER A 438 -8.98 29.41 22.73
N ILE A 439 -7.85 28.71 22.70
CA ILE A 439 -7.72 27.36 23.27
C ILE A 439 -6.96 27.45 24.59
N ASP A 440 -7.60 27.05 25.69
CA ASP A 440 -6.92 26.92 26.98
C ASP A 440 -6.01 25.70 26.98
N SER A 441 -4.71 25.95 26.77
CA SER A 441 -3.71 24.89 26.63
C SER A 441 -3.48 24.05 27.90
N VAL A 442 -3.94 24.53 29.06
CA VAL A 442 -3.78 23.86 30.36
C VAL A 442 -4.74 22.68 30.53
N ARG A 443 -5.90 22.73 29.86
CA ARG A 443 -6.95 21.68 29.94
C ARG A 443 -6.75 20.54 28.93
N LEU A 444 -5.74 20.64 28.08
CA LEU A 444 -5.44 19.66 27.04
C LEU A 444 -4.72 18.43 27.60
N SER A 445 -5.10 17.25 27.11
CA SER A 445 -4.31 16.03 27.35
C SER A 445 -2.89 16.18 26.78
N PRO A 446 -1.90 15.41 27.26
CA PRO A 446 -0.54 15.46 26.73
C PRO A 446 -0.49 15.24 25.21
N GLU A 447 -1.28 14.29 24.70
CA GLU A 447 -1.39 13.98 23.27
C GLU A 447 -2.01 15.15 22.47
N GLN A 448 -3.06 15.79 23.01
CA GLN A 448 -3.69 16.93 22.36
C GLN A 448 -2.77 18.15 22.30
N ARG A 449 -1.94 18.37 23.33
CA ARG A 449 -0.91 19.41 23.33
C ARG A 449 0.15 19.15 22.28
N GLU A 450 0.55 17.90 22.10
CA GLU A 450 1.55 17.53 21.09
C GLU A 450 1.01 17.77 19.67
N ILE A 451 -0.23 17.39 19.40
CA ILE A 451 -0.88 17.63 18.11
C ILE A 451 -1.07 19.13 17.86
N LEU A 452 -1.54 19.90 18.86
CA LEU A 452 -1.68 21.35 18.74
C LEU A 452 -0.34 22.04 18.50
N LYS A 453 0.73 21.61 19.19
CA LYS A 453 2.10 22.09 18.95
C LYS A 453 2.60 21.76 17.55
N SER A 454 2.16 20.64 16.98
CA SER A 454 2.49 20.31 15.60
C SER A 454 1.97 21.41 14.68
N PHE A 455 0.71 21.84 14.83
CA PHE A 455 0.05 22.86 14.00
C PHE A 455 0.71 24.24 14.03
N GLY A 456 1.54 24.52 15.05
CA GLY A 456 2.26 25.78 15.24
C GLY A 456 1.51 26.76 16.13
N ASP A 457 2.16 27.88 16.45
CA ASP A 457 1.62 28.89 17.38
C ASP A 457 0.39 29.63 16.81
N LYS A 458 0.25 29.63 15.47
CA LYS A 458 -0.90 30.19 14.75
C LYS A 458 -1.43 29.16 13.77
N LEU A 459 -2.75 29.10 13.62
CA LEU A 459 -3.40 28.17 12.70
C LEU A 459 -3.25 28.70 11.27
N ARG A 460 -2.56 27.96 10.41
CA ARG A 460 -2.46 28.30 8.99
C ARG A 460 -3.57 27.62 8.22
N ILE A 461 -4.48 28.38 7.63
CA ILE A 461 -5.64 27.84 6.91
C ILE A 461 -5.54 28.21 5.43
N GLU A 462 -5.80 27.23 4.57
CA GLU A 462 -5.95 27.39 3.13
C GLU A 462 -7.40 27.05 2.77
N ALA A 463 -8.10 27.95 2.09
CA ALA A 463 -9.41 27.67 1.52
C ALA A 463 -9.36 27.80 0.01
N GLN A 464 -9.95 26.83 -0.69
CA GLN A 464 -9.96 26.78 -2.14
C GLN A 464 -11.36 26.37 -2.61
N LEU A 465 -11.90 27.12 -3.56
CA LEU A 465 -13.18 26.85 -4.22
C LEU A 465 -12.91 26.45 -5.67
N SER A 466 -13.24 25.20 -6.03
CA SER A 466 -13.01 24.68 -7.38
C SER A 466 -14.31 24.14 -7.99
N PRO A 467 -14.55 24.38 -9.29
CA PRO A 467 -15.68 23.78 -9.99
C PRO A 467 -15.41 22.30 -10.28
N SER A 468 -16.41 21.42 -10.11
CA SER A 468 -16.26 20.00 -10.45
C SER A 468 -16.35 19.72 -11.95
N ILE A 469 -16.85 20.68 -12.74
CA ILE A 469 -17.12 20.57 -14.18
C ILE A 469 -16.82 21.95 -14.83
N PRO A 470 -16.30 22.02 -16.07
CA PRO A 470 -15.94 23.28 -16.76
C PRO A 470 -17.08 24.28 -17.05
N ALA A 471 -18.32 24.01 -16.60
CA ALA A 471 -19.47 24.90 -16.75
C ALA A 471 -19.44 26.12 -15.80
N LEU A 472 -18.59 26.09 -14.77
CA LEU A 472 -18.40 27.18 -13.82
C LEU A 472 -16.95 27.68 -13.88
N ASN A 473 -16.76 28.99 -13.91
CA ASN A 473 -15.47 29.62 -13.78
C ASN A 473 -15.39 30.32 -12.41
N VAL A 474 -14.40 29.92 -11.59
CA VAL A 474 -14.20 30.47 -10.25
C VAL A 474 -12.89 31.24 -10.24
N LYS A 475 -12.95 32.54 -9.94
CA LYS A 475 -11.78 33.40 -9.82
C LYS A 475 -11.63 33.89 -8.38
N PRO A 476 -10.49 33.65 -7.71
CA PRO A 476 -10.24 34.23 -6.39
C PRO A 476 -10.10 35.75 -6.50
N GLU A 477 -10.68 36.48 -5.55
CA GLU A 477 -10.57 37.95 -5.47
C GLU A 477 -9.33 38.39 -4.67
N GLY A 478 -8.70 37.46 -3.94
CA GLY A 478 -7.47 37.68 -3.18
C GLY A 478 -6.45 36.56 -3.39
N SER A 479 -5.47 36.46 -2.48
CA SER A 479 -4.47 35.39 -2.51
C SER A 479 -5.08 34.06 -2.05
N ASP A 480 -4.91 33.01 -2.85
CA ASP A 480 -5.20 31.62 -2.46
C ASP A 480 -4.12 31.03 -1.52
N ALA A 481 -3.09 31.80 -1.16
CA ALA A 481 -2.05 31.35 -0.26
C ALA A 481 -2.60 31.07 1.17
N PRO A 482 -1.96 30.17 1.93
CA PRO A 482 -2.32 29.93 3.33
C PRO A 482 -2.26 31.23 4.15
N GLN A 483 -3.31 31.50 4.91
CA GLN A 483 -3.38 32.65 5.81
C GLN A 483 -3.22 32.18 7.26
N GLU A 484 -2.50 32.95 8.08
CA GLU A 484 -2.29 32.64 9.50
C GLU A 484 -3.35 33.33 10.36
N ALA A 485 -4.04 32.56 11.20
CA ALA A 485 -4.95 33.06 12.23
C ALA A 485 -4.32 32.90 13.62
N GLY A 486 -4.18 34.01 14.33
CA GLY A 486 -4.04 34.01 15.79
C GLY A 486 -5.35 33.71 16.51
N GLU A 487 -5.32 33.66 17.84
CA GLU A 487 -6.51 33.41 18.65
C GLU A 487 -7.57 34.49 18.42
N ARG A 488 -8.83 34.07 18.20
CA ARG A 488 -9.99 34.96 17.95
C ARG A 488 -9.89 35.80 16.68
N GLU A 489 -8.92 35.52 15.80
CA GLU A 489 -8.82 36.18 14.52
C GLU A 489 -9.75 35.53 13.48
N ARG A 490 -10.21 36.35 12.54
CA ARG A 490 -11.08 35.93 11.44
C ARG A 490 -10.33 36.04 10.13
N LEU A 491 -10.23 34.91 9.43
CA LEU A 491 -9.76 34.81 8.06
C LEU A 491 -10.94 34.79 7.11
N SER A 492 -10.81 35.40 5.93
CA SER A 492 -11.86 35.41 4.94
C SER A 492 -11.32 35.29 3.53
N TRP A 493 -11.97 34.44 2.74
CA TRP A 493 -11.72 34.24 1.33
C TRP A 493 -12.96 34.59 0.53
N ARG A 494 -12.76 35.25 -0.61
CA ARG A 494 -13.81 35.68 -1.52
C ARG A 494 -13.45 35.24 -2.92
N TRP A 495 -14.42 34.65 -3.60
CA TRP A 495 -14.30 34.21 -4.99
C TRP A 495 -15.46 34.78 -5.81
N ARG A 496 -15.19 35.02 -7.09
CA ARG A 496 -16.23 35.33 -8.06
C ARG A 496 -16.52 34.08 -8.87
N VAL A 497 -17.78 33.67 -8.85
CA VAL A 497 -18.27 32.49 -9.57
C VAL A 497 -19.10 32.96 -10.76
N LEU A 498 -18.63 32.63 -11.96
CA LEU A 498 -19.31 32.89 -13.22
C LEU A 498 -19.84 31.59 -13.79
N ASN A 499 -21.13 31.54 -14.13
CA ASN A 499 -21.71 30.41 -14.84
C ASN A 499 -21.61 30.60 -16.36
N THR A 500 -20.78 29.79 -17.02
CA THR A 500 -20.61 29.81 -18.49
C THR A 500 -21.45 28.74 -19.19
N GLY A 501 -22.07 27.82 -18.43
CA GLY A 501 -22.90 26.75 -18.96
C GLY A 501 -24.41 26.97 -18.79
N THR A 502 -25.19 25.99 -19.24
CA THR A 502 -26.67 25.93 -19.09
C THR A 502 -27.13 24.70 -18.32
N SER A 503 -26.19 23.91 -17.80
CA SER A 503 -26.43 22.69 -17.03
C SER A 503 -26.11 22.91 -15.55
N ASP A 504 -26.74 22.11 -14.70
CA ASP A 504 -26.44 22.09 -13.27
C ASP A 504 -24.97 21.70 -13.05
N ALA A 505 -24.32 22.37 -12.11
CA ALA A 505 -22.90 22.21 -11.83
C ALA A 505 -22.67 21.98 -10.33
N ARG A 506 -21.45 21.67 -9.93
CA ARG A 506 -21.08 21.49 -8.52
C ARG A 506 -19.86 22.34 -8.19
N LEU A 507 -19.91 22.97 -7.01
CA LEU A 507 -18.79 23.67 -6.42
C LEU A 507 -18.22 22.82 -5.29
N LEU A 508 -16.91 22.63 -5.31
CA LEU A 508 -16.17 21.96 -4.26
C LEU A 508 -15.47 23.02 -3.40
N LEU A 509 -15.95 23.19 -2.16
CA LEU A 509 -15.25 23.95 -1.14
C LEU A 509 -14.30 23.02 -0.40
N SER A 510 -13.00 23.31 -0.50
CA SER A 510 -11.96 22.58 0.21
C SER A 510 -11.25 23.52 1.18
N ILE A 511 -11.17 23.11 2.45
CA ILE A 511 -10.46 23.85 3.50
C ILE A 511 -9.42 22.91 4.09
N ARG A 512 -8.18 23.40 4.18
CA ARG A 512 -7.04 22.65 4.68
C ARG A 512 -6.34 23.43 5.78
N LEU A 513 -5.85 22.72 6.78
CA LEU A 513 -4.93 23.22 7.78
C LEU A 513 -3.52 22.93 7.29
N VAL A 514 -2.64 23.93 7.31
CA VAL A 514 -1.23 23.78 6.98
C VAL A 514 -0.44 23.66 8.27
N ASN A 515 0.24 22.53 8.44
CA ASN A 515 1.01 22.23 9.62
C ASN A 515 2.32 23.06 9.68
N ARG A 516 3.04 23.07 10.82
CA ARG A 516 4.38 23.68 10.93
C ARG A 516 5.38 23.11 9.93
N ASN A 517 5.21 21.84 9.56
CA ASN A 517 6.01 21.14 8.55
C ASN A 517 5.57 21.45 7.10
N SER A 518 4.63 22.38 6.90
CA SER A 518 4.01 22.71 5.59
C SER A 518 3.14 21.61 4.98
N ASP A 519 2.80 20.58 5.76
CA ASP A 519 1.88 19.52 5.35
C ASP A 519 0.44 20.04 5.32
N ARG A 520 -0.33 19.68 4.28
CA ARG A 520 -1.72 20.11 4.09
C ARG A 520 -2.68 19.05 4.62
N ILE A 521 -3.27 19.30 5.77
CA ILE A 521 -4.22 18.42 6.44
C ILE A 521 -5.65 18.81 6.01
N PRO A 522 -6.43 17.91 5.39
CA PRO A 522 -7.78 18.23 4.96
C PRO A 522 -8.70 18.42 6.18
N LEU A 523 -9.34 19.58 6.29
CA LEU A 523 -10.35 19.87 7.33
C LEU A 523 -11.76 19.62 6.80
N LEU A 524 -12.06 20.18 5.63
CA LEU A 524 -13.39 20.11 5.03
C LEU A 524 -13.27 19.89 3.53
N ARG A 525 -14.09 18.98 3.03
CA ARG A 525 -14.35 18.81 1.61
C ARG A 525 -15.87 18.76 1.43
N HIS A 526 -16.46 19.86 0.97
CA HIS A 526 -17.91 19.97 0.83
C HIS A 526 -18.26 20.22 -0.64
N GLU A 527 -19.07 19.33 -1.21
CA GLU A 527 -19.60 19.45 -2.57
C GLU A 527 -21.00 20.02 -2.52
N LEU A 528 -21.22 21.15 -3.21
CA LEU A 528 -22.52 21.80 -3.23
C LEU A 528 -23.04 21.88 -4.67
N PRO A 529 -24.26 21.41 -4.93
CA PRO A 529 -24.89 21.57 -6.23
C PRO A 529 -25.29 23.03 -6.45
N VAL A 530 -24.97 23.54 -7.64
CA VAL A 530 -25.41 24.84 -8.14
C VAL A 530 -26.38 24.58 -9.29
N SER A 531 -27.64 24.97 -9.11
CA SER A 531 -28.63 24.84 -10.17
C SER A 531 -28.48 25.95 -11.19
N SER A 532 -28.46 25.56 -12.46
CA SER A 532 -28.55 26.48 -13.58
C SER A 532 -29.98 27.04 -13.66
N ALA A 533 -30.15 28.36 -13.58
CA ALA A 533 -31.45 28.97 -13.80
C ALA A 533 -31.73 28.99 -15.31
N ASN A 534 -32.35 27.91 -15.81
CA ASN A 534 -32.74 27.80 -17.22
C ASN A 534 -34.16 28.36 -17.40
N ILE A 535 -34.31 29.35 -18.29
CA ILE A 535 -35.61 30.01 -18.61
C ILE A 535 -36.67 28.97 -19.00
N VAL A 536 -36.28 27.89 -19.67
CA VAL A 536 -37.17 26.79 -20.06
C VAL A 536 -37.76 26.05 -18.85
N ARG A 537 -37.01 25.93 -17.75
CA ARG A 537 -37.47 25.28 -16.52
C ARG A 537 -38.45 26.16 -15.75
N GLN A 538 -38.22 27.47 -15.75
CA GLN A 538 -39.10 28.47 -15.15
C GLN A 538 -40.44 28.60 -15.92
N ILE A 539 -40.39 28.50 -17.25
CA ILE A 539 -41.60 28.43 -18.11
C ILE A 539 -42.33 27.09 -17.91
N ARG A 540 -41.60 25.97 -17.76
CA ARG A 540 -42.23 24.65 -17.51
C ARG A 540 -42.93 24.61 -16.16
N GLU A 541 -42.33 25.16 -15.10
CA GLU A 541 -42.95 25.25 -13.76
C GLU A 541 -44.16 26.20 -13.74
N SER A 542 -44.13 27.30 -14.51
CA SER A 542 -45.31 28.18 -14.64
C SER A 542 -46.42 27.61 -15.53
N LEU A 543 -46.09 26.75 -16.51
CA LEU A 543 -47.06 26.07 -17.38
C LEU A 543 -47.69 24.81 -16.77
N GLN A 544 -47.21 24.30 -15.62
CA GLN A 544 -47.80 23.11 -14.97
C GLN A 544 -49.28 23.26 -14.61
N TRP A 545 -49.77 24.50 -14.48
CA TRP A 545 -51.14 24.79 -14.10
C TRP A 545 -52.10 24.76 -15.30
N ILE A 546 -51.58 24.87 -16.53
CA ILE A 546 -52.38 24.92 -17.75
C ILE A 546 -53.06 23.56 -18.03
N PRO A 547 -52.40 22.39 -17.94
CA PRO A 547 -53.07 21.10 -18.10
C PRO A 547 -54.16 20.86 -17.04
N LEU A 548 -53.95 21.33 -15.80
CA LEU A 548 -54.95 21.25 -14.73
C LEU A 548 -56.16 22.13 -15.02
N ALA A 549 -55.95 23.38 -15.42
CA ALA A 549 -57.01 24.31 -15.78
C ALA A 549 -57.82 23.81 -17.00
N VAL A 550 -57.14 23.31 -18.03
CA VAL A 550 -57.76 22.71 -19.23
C VAL A 550 -58.53 21.44 -18.86
N GLY A 551 -57.98 20.59 -18.00
CA GLY A 551 -58.65 19.40 -17.48
C GLY A 551 -59.94 19.73 -16.70
N THR A 552 -59.91 20.76 -15.84
CA THR A 552 -61.11 21.22 -15.13
C THR A 552 -62.16 21.81 -16.08
N LEU A 553 -61.75 22.55 -17.11
CA LEU A 553 -62.67 23.11 -18.11
C LEU A 553 -63.34 22.01 -18.92
N ILE A 554 -62.57 21.01 -19.38
CA ILE A 554 -63.11 19.86 -20.11
C ILE A 554 -64.05 19.05 -19.21
N GLY A 555 -63.69 18.86 -17.93
CA GLY A 555 -64.55 18.22 -16.93
C GLY A 555 -65.87 18.95 -16.73
N PHE A 556 -65.86 20.28 -16.67
CA PHE A 556 -67.06 21.10 -16.52
C PHE A 556 -67.96 21.02 -17.77
N VAL A 557 -67.37 21.04 -18.97
CA VAL A 557 -68.10 20.91 -20.24
C VAL A 557 -68.74 19.53 -20.35
N LEU A 558 -68.02 18.46 -20.03
CA LEU A 558 -68.58 17.09 -20.01
C LEU A 558 -69.71 16.96 -18.98
N PHE A 559 -69.57 17.57 -17.80
CA PHE A 559 -70.61 17.56 -16.78
C PHE A 559 -71.86 18.33 -17.21
N ALA A 560 -71.69 19.47 -17.89
CA ALA A 560 -72.80 20.23 -18.46
C ALA A 560 -73.55 19.46 -19.55
N VAL A 561 -72.83 18.76 -20.43
CA VAL A 561 -73.43 17.91 -21.47
C VAL A 561 -74.23 16.76 -20.82
N VAL A 562 -73.68 16.08 -19.82
CA VAL A 562 -74.40 15.00 -19.10
C VAL A 562 -75.60 15.53 -18.31
N GLY A 563 -75.51 16.74 -17.76
CA GLY A 563 -76.61 17.39 -17.02
C GLY A 563 -77.80 17.78 -17.92
N VAL A 564 -77.54 18.18 -19.16
CA VAL A 564 -78.61 18.51 -20.14
C VAL A 564 -79.36 17.26 -20.59
N PHE A 565 -78.68 16.12 -20.75
CA PHE A 565 -79.34 14.85 -21.09
C PHE A 565 -80.15 14.24 -19.95
N ARG A 566 -79.91 14.62 -18.69
CA ARG A 566 -80.68 14.13 -17.53
C ARG A 566 -81.98 14.89 -17.26
N ARG A 567 -82.21 16.06 -17.88
CA ARG A 567 -83.42 16.89 -17.66
C ARG A 567 -84.61 16.59 -18.59
N PHE A 568 -84.49 15.67 -19.55
CA PHE A 568 -85.56 15.34 -20.49
C PHE A 568 -86.34 14.03 -20.20
N ALA A 569 -86.10 13.37 -19.06
CA ALA A 569 -86.87 12.19 -18.66
C ALA A 569 -87.54 12.41 -17.29
N GLY A 570 -88.79 12.88 -17.29
CA GLY A 570 -89.68 12.75 -16.13
C GLY A 570 -90.62 13.91 -15.88
N ARG A 571 -91.72 14.01 -16.64
CA ARG A 571 -92.98 14.59 -16.13
C ARG A 571 -94.19 14.17 -16.99
N ALA A 572 -95.05 13.34 -16.43
CA ALA A 572 -96.43 13.10 -16.83
C ALA A 572 -97.20 12.43 -15.65
N PRO A 573 -98.53 12.60 -15.53
CA PRO A 573 -99.17 12.99 -14.27
C PRO A 573 -99.99 11.88 -13.58
N SER A 574 -100.35 12.15 -12.31
CA SER A 574 -101.21 11.36 -11.44
C SER A 574 -102.67 11.33 -11.93
N THR A 575 -103.23 10.14 -12.07
CA THR A 575 -104.67 9.88 -12.21
C THR A 575 -105.30 9.50 -10.88
N SER A 576 -106.35 10.21 -10.50
CA SER A 576 -107.24 9.96 -9.36
C SER A 576 -108.54 9.31 -9.82
N VAL A 577 -109.00 8.22 -9.17
CA VAL A 577 -110.43 7.83 -9.09
C VAL A 577 -110.67 7.09 -7.75
N PRO A 578 -111.82 7.29 -7.05
CA PRO A 578 -111.99 7.03 -5.61
C PRO A 578 -112.71 5.72 -5.29
N ARG A 579 -112.74 5.32 -4.01
CA ARG A 579 -113.59 4.23 -3.48
C ARG A 579 -114.37 4.68 -2.25
N HIS A 580 -115.68 4.45 -2.34
CA HIS A 580 -116.76 4.69 -1.37
C HIS A 580 -116.54 4.06 0.01
N SER A 581 -116.95 4.76 1.07
CA SER A 581 -117.77 4.19 2.16
C SER A 581 -118.54 5.33 2.87
N GLY A 582 -119.87 5.20 2.95
CA GLY A 582 -120.71 5.94 3.90
C GLY A 582 -120.68 5.27 5.29
N PRO A 583 -121.50 5.67 6.30
CA PRO A 583 -122.86 6.21 6.11
C PRO A 583 -123.37 7.31 7.09
N LYS A 584 -124.58 7.79 6.79
CA LYS A 584 -125.68 8.27 7.66
C LYS A 584 -125.49 9.50 8.55
N GLN A 585 -126.29 10.55 8.29
CA GLN A 585 -127.33 11.02 9.22
C GLN A 585 -128.54 11.61 8.46
N LEU A 586 -129.73 11.17 8.90
CA LEU A 586 -131.12 11.65 8.74
C LEU A 586 -131.71 11.88 7.33
#